data_AF-A0A7X3LTL1-F1
#
_entry.id   AF-A0A7X3LTL1-F1
#
_cell.length_a   1.000
_cell.length_b   1.000
_cell.length_c   1.000
_cell.angle_alpha   90.00
_cell.angle_beta   90.00
_cell.angle_gamma   90.00
#
_symmetry.space_group_name_H-M   'P 1'
#
loop_
_entity.id
_entity.type
_entity.pdbx_description
1 polymer ?
#
loop_
_entity_poly.entity_id
_entity_poly.type
_entity_poly.pdbx_seq_one_letter_code
_entity_poly.pdbx_strand_id
1 'polypeptide(L)'
;MSEQALELSTSEERDEAPQVARMLGLGDRYRYFYGASGRRYLFSSVPVETIEDYRNAVLVIETHADATARNGNPWIGEIDRDGKRRGGRSFNSKLADARAYVHLLASGKSGRKAALDDLLKAYG
;
A
#
# COMPACT_ATOMS: atom_id res chain seq x y z
N MET A 1 31.57 -10.64 -0.19
CA MET A 1 30.25 -10.00 -0.01
C MET A 1 29.21 -11.05 -0.34
N SER A 2 28.47 -11.53 0.65
CA SER A 2 27.68 -12.75 0.60
C SER A 2 26.33 -12.54 -0.08
N GLU A 3 25.83 -13.53 -0.83
CA GLU A 3 24.55 -13.51 -1.57
C GLU A 3 23.33 -13.13 -0.70
N GLN A 4 23.37 -13.41 0.61
CA GLN A 4 22.32 -13.02 1.57
C GLN A 4 22.18 -11.49 1.73
N ALA A 5 23.25 -10.70 1.52
CA ALA A 5 23.17 -9.24 1.57
C ALA A 5 22.50 -8.67 0.31
N LEU A 6 22.54 -9.39 -0.81
CA LEU A 6 21.91 -8.99 -2.06
C LEU A 6 20.40 -9.29 -2.04
N GLU A 7 19.98 -10.42 -1.46
CA GLU A 7 18.55 -10.75 -1.30
C GLU A 7 17.83 -9.82 -0.32
N LEU A 8 18.46 -9.46 0.81
CA LEU A 8 17.92 -8.45 1.73
C LEU A 8 17.81 -7.08 1.06
N SER A 9 18.86 -6.65 0.34
CA SER A 9 18.89 -5.39 -0.42
C SER A 9 17.77 -5.30 -1.47
N THR A 10 17.49 -6.39 -2.20
CA THR A 10 16.44 -6.38 -3.25
C THR A 10 15.01 -6.40 -2.71
N SER A 11 14.80 -6.67 -1.42
CA SER A 11 13.47 -6.59 -0.79
C SER A 11 13.24 -5.24 -0.09
N GLU A 12 14.28 -4.62 0.45
CA GLU A 12 14.23 -3.30 1.08
C GLU A 12 14.04 -2.15 0.08
N GLU A 13 14.54 -2.27 -1.16
CA GLU A 13 14.37 -1.28 -2.24
C GLU A 13 12.98 -1.29 -2.90
N ARG A 14 12.18 -2.35 -2.69
CA ARG A 14 10.92 -2.51 -3.42
C ARG A 14 9.89 -1.48 -3.00
N ASP A 15 9.76 -1.12 -1.74
CA ASP A 15 8.69 -0.18 -1.33
C ASP A 15 9.20 1.28 -1.14
N GLU A 16 10.05 1.74 -2.06
CA GLU A 16 10.60 3.10 -2.02
C GLU A 16 9.67 4.17 -2.62
N ALA A 17 9.82 5.39 -2.10
CA ALA A 17 9.23 6.57 -2.70
C ALA A 17 9.83 6.85 -4.10
N PRO A 18 9.04 7.41 -5.05
CA PRO A 18 9.59 7.88 -6.31
C PRO A 18 10.80 8.79 -6.12
N GLN A 19 11.85 8.63 -6.94
CA GLN A 19 13.07 9.44 -6.82
C GLN A 19 12.78 10.94 -6.82
N VAL A 20 11.89 11.40 -7.71
CA VAL A 20 11.46 12.81 -7.76
C VAL A 20 10.77 13.22 -6.45
N ALA A 21 9.94 12.36 -5.85
CA ALA A 21 9.32 12.65 -4.57
C ALA A 21 10.36 12.76 -3.45
N ARG A 22 11.36 11.85 -3.41
CA ARG A 22 12.48 11.93 -2.45
C ARG A 22 13.26 13.24 -2.60
N MET A 23 13.63 13.60 -3.83
CA MET A 23 14.37 14.83 -4.12
C MET A 23 13.63 16.10 -3.70
N LEU A 24 12.30 16.07 -3.71
CA LEU A 24 11.44 17.18 -3.31
C LEU A 24 11.05 17.14 -1.81
N GLY A 25 11.58 16.21 -1.02
CA GLY A 25 11.22 16.06 0.40
C GLY A 25 9.81 15.48 0.62
N LEU A 26 9.22 14.85 -0.40
CA LEU A 26 7.88 14.24 -0.40
C LEU A 26 7.93 12.71 -0.24
N GLY A 27 9.04 12.17 0.27
CA GLY A 27 9.27 10.73 0.43
C GLY A 27 8.24 10.04 1.34
N ASP A 28 7.73 10.74 2.35
CA ASP A 28 6.70 10.22 3.26
C ASP A 28 5.29 10.34 2.67
N ARG A 29 5.14 11.10 1.58
CA ARG A 29 3.85 11.33 0.92
C ARG A 29 3.56 10.31 -0.15
N TYR A 30 4.57 9.82 -0.86
CA TYR A 30 4.40 8.94 -2.01
C TYR A 30 5.20 7.66 -1.83
N ARG A 31 4.56 6.52 -2.06
CA ARG A 31 5.20 5.21 -1.97
C ARG A 31 4.81 4.34 -3.16
N TYR A 32 5.76 3.57 -3.69
CA TYR A 32 5.42 2.47 -4.57
C TYR A 32 5.09 1.21 -3.76
N PHE A 33 4.04 0.50 -4.16
CA PHE A 33 3.80 -0.88 -3.77
C PHE A 33 3.90 -1.76 -5.00
N TYR A 34 4.45 -2.96 -4.84
CA TYR A 34 4.71 -3.87 -5.96
C TYR A 34 3.76 -5.06 -5.88
N GLY A 35 3.04 -5.32 -6.97
CA GLY A 35 2.19 -6.50 -7.07
C GLY A 35 2.99 -7.76 -7.42
N ALA A 36 2.35 -8.93 -7.35
CA ALA A 36 2.99 -10.22 -7.63
C ALA A 36 3.48 -10.32 -9.09
N SER A 37 2.90 -9.53 -10.00
CA SER A 37 3.34 -9.39 -11.38
C SER A 37 4.65 -8.60 -11.57
N GLY A 38 5.18 -7.99 -10.51
CA GLY A 38 6.33 -7.07 -10.57
C GLY A 38 5.98 -5.65 -11.01
N ARG A 39 4.69 -5.37 -11.29
CA ARG A 39 4.23 -4.00 -11.55
C ARG A 39 4.29 -3.17 -10.28
N ARG A 40 4.69 -1.90 -10.42
CA ARG A 40 4.65 -0.91 -9.35
C ARG A 40 3.40 -0.04 -9.45
N TYR A 41 2.83 0.27 -8.31
CA TYR A 41 1.63 1.09 -8.15
C TYR A 41 1.99 2.28 -7.27
N LEU A 42 1.75 3.49 -7.77
CA LEU A 42 2.01 4.71 -6.99
C LEU A 42 0.85 4.98 -6.04
N PHE A 43 1.16 5.12 -4.76
CA PHE A 43 0.21 5.49 -3.73
C PHE A 43 0.57 6.83 -3.09
N SER A 44 -0.45 7.53 -2.59
CA SER A 44 -0.30 8.72 -1.75
C SER A 44 -0.70 8.40 -0.32
N SER A 45 0.11 8.78 0.67
CA SER A 45 -0.29 8.68 2.07
C SER A 45 -1.40 9.69 2.38
N VAL A 46 -2.36 9.25 3.18
CA VAL A 46 -3.48 10.07 3.65
C VAL A 46 -3.74 9.77 5.12
N PRO A 47 -4.33 10.72 5.88
CA PRO A 47 -4.81 10.43 7.22
C PRO A 47 -5.86 9.31 7.16
N VAL A 48 -5.76 8.34 8.06
CA VAL A 48 -6.62 7.15 8.06
C VAL A 48 -8.10 7.49 8.27
N GLU A 49 -8.37 8.59 8.97
CA GLU A 49 -9.70 9.16 9.20
C GLU A 49 -10.35 9.75 7.93
N THR A 50 -9.56 10.00 6.88
CA THR A 50 -10.05 10.55 5.61
C THR A 50 -10.30 9.49 4.54
N ILE A 51 -10.04 8.20 4.81
CA ILE A 51 -10.10 7.16 3.77
C ILE A 51 -11.48 7.06 3.08
N GLU A 52 -12.56 7.39 3.79
CA GLU A 52 -13.94 7.32 3.29
C GLU A 52 -14.23 8.34 2.18
N ASP A 53 -13.42 9.40 2.07
CA ASP A 53 -13.48 10.37 0.98
C ASP A 53 -12.91 9.79 -0.33
N TYR A 54 -12.10 8.73 -0.26
CA TYR A 54 -11.45 8.10 -1.41
C TYR A 54 -12.24 6.87 -1.90
N ARG A 55 -13.54 7.06 -2.16
CA ARG A 55 -14.38 6.01 -2.73
C ARG A 55 -13.86 5.59 -4.09
N ASN A 56 -13.95 4.29 -4.36
CA ASN A 56 -13.40 3.66 -5.56
C ASN A 56 -11.88 3.86 -5.70
N ALA A 57 -11.14 3.97 -4.59
CA ALA A 57 -9.67 3.90 -4.61
C ALA A 57 -9.20 2.54 -4.07
N VAL A 58 -8.06 2.07 -4.56
CA VAL A 58 -7.35 0.95 -3.92
C VAL A 58 -6.59 1.50 -2.72
N LEU A 59 -6.68 0.81 -1.59
CA LEU A 59 -6.14 1.19 -0.30
C LEU A 59 -5.13 0.17 0.18
N VAL A 60 -4.07 0.67 0.79
CA VAL A 60 -3.16 -0.11 1.62
C VAL A 60 -3.13 0.55 3.01
N ILE A 61 -3.34 -0.25 4.05
CA ILE A 61 -3.27 0.21 5.44
C ILE A 61 -2.21 -0.62 6.16
N GLU A 62 -1.16 0.08 6.59
CA GLU A 62 -0.09 -0.50 7.40
C GLU A 62 -0.37 -0.21 8.87
N THR A 63 -0.46 -1.25 9.70
CA THR A 63 -0.43 -1.10 11.15
C THR A 63 0.99 -1.11 11.65
N HIS A 64 1.35 -0.08 12.39
CA HIS A 64 2.49 -0.15 13.28
C HIS A 64 2.13 -1.04 14.48
N ALA A 65 2.13 -2.37 14.30
CA ALA A 65 2.10 -3.29 15.44
C ALA A 65 3.43 -3.24 16.20
N ASP A 66 4.53 -2.91 15.52
CA ASP A 66 5.79 -2.45 16.10
C ASP A 66 6.60 -1.81 14.96
N ALA A 67 7.22 -0.65 15.16
CA ALA A 67 8.11 -0.04 14.17
C ALA A 67 9.32 -0.94 13.79
N THR A 68 9.55 -2.00 14.57
CA THR A 68 10.57 -3.04 14.36
C THR A 68 10.01 -4.34 13.78
N ALA A 69 8.69 -4.56 13.78
CA ALA A 69 8.06 -5.74 13.19
C ALA A 69 7.48 -5.41 11.81
N ARG A 70 8.35 -5.42 10.79
CA ARG A 70 7.98 -5.39 9.36
C ARG A 70 7.17 -6.61 8.88
N ASN A 71 6.70 -7.46 9.79
CA ASN A 71 6.04 -8.73 9.49
C ASN A 71 4.50 -8.66 9.56
N GLY A 72 3.92 -7.48 9.78
CA GLY A 72 2.48 -7.30 9.65
C GLY A 72 2.10 -7.16 8.18
N ASN A 73 1.47 -8.17 7.58
CA ASN A 73 0.92 -8.03 6.23
C ASN A 73 -0.05 -6.82 6.21
N PRO A 74 0.14 -5.85 5.31
CA PRO A 74 -0.74 -4.70 5.25
C PRO A 74 -2.16 -5.14 4.89
N TRP A 75 -3.17 -4.42 5.38
CA TRP A 75 -4.51 -4.60 4.87
C TRP A 75 -4.60 -3.96 3.49
N ILE A 76 -5.09 -4.71 2.51
CA ILE A 76 -5.25 -4.25 1.14
C ILE A 76 -6.71 -4.37 0.74
N GLY A 77 -7.28 -3.32 0.19
CA GLY A 77 -8.69 -3.29 -0.15
C GLY A 77 -9.11 -2.08 -0.98
N GLU A 78 -10.40 -1.83 -1.02
CA GLU A 78 -11.05 -0.66 -1.60
C GLU A 78 -12.21 -0.23 -0.71
N ILE A 79 -12.61 1.04 -0.81
CA ILE A 79 -13.91 1.53 -0.33
C ILE A 79 -14.80 1.62 -1.57
N ASP A 80 -15.86 0.81 -1.60
CA ASP A 80 -16.77 0.82 -2.75
C ASP A 80 -17.61 2.11 -2.82
N ARG A 81 -18.41 2.23 -3.88
CA ARG A 81 -19.29 3.40 -4.09
C ARG A 81 -20.26 3.66 -2.93
N ASP A 82 -20.63 2.61 -2.20
CA ASP A 82 -21.60 2.62 -1.11
C ASP A 82 -20.91 2.84 0.27
N GLY A 83 -19.60 3.10 0.28
CA GLY A 83 -18.81 3.30 1.49
C GLY A 83 -18.41 2.00 2.19
N LYS A 84 -18.67 0.84 1.59
CA LYS A 84 -18.31 -0.45 2.19
C LYS A 84 -16.86 -0.79 1.87
N ARG A 85 -16.11 -1.13 2.92
CA ARG A 85 -14.73 -1.65 2.80
C ARG A 85 -14.79 -3.07 2.23
N ARG A 86 -14.01 -3.33 1.18
CA ARG A 86 -13.86 -4.65 0.53
C ARG A 86 -12.38 -4.93 0.36
N GLY A 87 -11.90 -6.14 0.65
CA GLY A 87 -10.47 -6.40 0.54
C GLY A 87 -10.04 -7.69 1.24
N GLY A 88 -8.77 -7.74 1.62
CA GLY A 88 -8.16 -8.83 2.37
C GLY A 88 -8.82 -9.08 3.73
N ARG A 89 -8.19 -9.93 4.54
CA ARG A 89 -8.75 -10.38 5.83
C ARG A 89 -9.21 -9.21 6.70
N SER A 90 -10.29 -9.44 7.46
CA SER A 90 -10.88 -8.41 8.33
C SER A 90 -9.82 -7.82 9.25
N PHE A 91 -9.71 -6.50 9.24
CA PHE A 91 -8.74 -5.78 10.05
C PHE A 91 -9.36 -5.46 11.41
N ASN A 92 -8.78 -6.01 12.48
CA ASN A 92 -9.33 -5.96 13.83
C ASN A 92 -8.55 -5.05 14.80
N SER A 93 -7.60 -4.26 14.28
CA SER A 93 -6.72 -3.44 15.11
C SER A 93 -7.14 -1.97 15.15
N LYS A 94 -6.64 -1.23 16.15
CA LYS A 94 -6.89 0.21 16.28
C LYS A 94 -6.24 0.94 15.09
N LEU A 95 -7.08 1.52 14.22
CA LEU A 95 -6.64 2.34 13.09
C LEU A 95 -5.87 3.60 13.51
N ALA A 96 -5.92 4.00 14.79
CA ALA A 96 -5.38 5.27 15.29
C ALA A 96 -3.89 5.49 14.96
N ASP A 97 -3.09 4.42 14.86
CA ASP A 97 -1.66 4.48 14.54
C ASP A 97 -1.34 3.91 13.15
N ALA A 98 -2.36 3.70 12.32
CA ALA A 98 -2.19 3.11 11.00
C ALA A 98 -1.82 4.18 9.96
N ARG A 99 -0.94 3.80 9.03
CA ARG A 99 -0.65 4.60 7.83
C ARG A 99 -1.52 4.12 6.69
N ALA A 100 -2.34 5.01 6.15
CA ALA A 100 -3.18 4.73 4.99
C ALA A 100 -2.56 5.30 3.72
N TYR A 101 -2.66 4.51 2.65
CA TYR A 101 -2.16 4.86 1.33
C TYR A 101 -3.27 4.63 0.30
N VAL A 102 -3.46 5.60 -0.60
CA VAL A 102 -4.47 5.53 -1.67
C VAL A 102 -3.84 5.50 -3.05
N HIS A 103 -4.35 4.63 -3.93
CA HIS A 103 -3.98 4.58 -5.34
C HIS A 103 -5.11 5.14 -6.21
N LEU A 104 -4.86 6.31 -6.79
CA LEU A 104 -5.84 7.10 -7.53
C LEU A 104 -5.69 7.00 -9.06
N LEU A 105 -4.62 6.34 -9.54
CA LEU A 105 -4.34 6.25 -10.98
C LEU A 105 -5.16 5.16 -11.68
N ALA A 106 -5.77 4.24 -10.93
CA ALA A 106 -6.69 3.24 -11.45
C ALA A 106 -8.13 3.80 -11.55
N SER A 107 -8.38 4.65 -12.55
CA SER A 107 -9.66 5.35 -12.72
C SER A 107 -10.85 4.44 -13.09
N GLY A 108 -10.60 3.26 -13.66
CA GLY A 108 -11.64 2.31 -14.07
C GLY A 108 -11.81 1.10 -13.14
N LYS A 109 -13.03 0.56 -13.05
CA LYS A 109 -13.34 -0.66 -12.27
C LYS A 109 -12.39 -1.81 -12.59
N SER A 110 -12.13 -2.06 -13.87
CA SER A 110 -11.23 -3.13 -14.31
C SER A 110 -9.78 -2.87 -13.89
N GLY A 111 -9.32 -1.62 -13.97
CA GLY A 111 -7.96 -1.24 -13.55
C GLY A 111 -7.77 -1.41 -12.03
N ARG A 112 -8.77 -1.00 -11.24
CA ARG A 112 -8.75 -1.19 -9.78
C ARG A 112 -8.76 -2.65 -9.40
N LYS A 113 -9.62 -3.45 -10.03
CA LYS A 113 -9.65 -4.89 -9.80
C LYS A 113 -8.29 -5.53 -10.12
N ALA A 114 -7.68 -5.17 -11.24
CA ALA A 114 -6.38 -5.71 -11.62
C ALA A 114 -5.27 -5.32 -10.62
N ALA A 115 -5.24 -4.06 -10.18
CA ALA A 115 -4.29 -3.62 -9.15
C ALA A 115 -4.53 -4.33 -7.81
N LEU A 116 -5.78 -4.42 -7.38
CA LEU A 116 -6.16 -5.07 -6.13
C LEU A 116 -5.81 -6.56 -6.14
N ASP A 117 -6.17 -7.29 -7.20
CA ASP A 117 -5.86 -8.72 -7.33
C ASP A 117 -4.34 -8.98 -7.33
N ASP A 118 -3.56 -8.10 -7.97
CA ASP A 118 -2.10 -8.25 -8.06
C ASP A 118 -1.41 -7.96 -6.72
N LEU A 119 -1.88 -6.94 -6.00
CA LEU A 119 -1.40 -6.60 -4.67
C LEU A 119 -1.82 -7.66 -3.64
N LEU A 120 -3.06 -8.15 -3.67
CA LEU A 120 -3.50 -9.22 -2.77
C LEU A 120 -2.70 -10.51 -2.95
N LYS A 121 -2.21 -10.82 -4.16
CA LYS A 121 -1.31 -11.95 -4.37
C LYS A 121 0.11 -11.73 -3.81
N ALA A 122 0.55 -10.48 -3.70
CA ALA A 122 1.88 -10.16 -3.18
C ALA A 122 1.93 -10.12 -1.65
N TYR A 123 0.86 -9.68 -0.99
CA TYR A 123 0.85 -9.41 0.45
C TYR A 123 -0.20 -10.22 1.25
N GLY A 124 -0.99 -11.08 0.61
CA GLY A 124 -2.16 -11.78 1.19
C GLY A 124 -1.96 -13.26 1.48
#